data_AF-A0A822F615-F1
#
_entry.id   AF-A0A822F615-F1
#
_cell.length_a   1.000
_cell.length_b   1.000
_cell.length_c   1.000
_cell.angle_alpha   90.00
_cell.angle_beta   90.00
_cell.angle_gamma   90.00
#
_symmetry.space_group_name_H-M   'P 1'
#
loop_
_entity.id
_entity.type
_entity.pdbx_description
1 polymer ?
#
loop_
_entity_poly.entity_id
_entity_poly.type
_entity_poly.pdbx_seq_one_letter_code
_entity_poly.pdbx_strand_id
1 'polypeptide(L)'
;MSHSPRPHFQPVLFTIRLTASPKVQPYAYLASVSNYSEEHEVLLSVGSVFKIDGVEKIEDNISNIHMTLSGEQDKEIEKAISHLKAGIGESSSLLTFAGFLLDRGEYANVEKICTIMDASLPNNDPELAVVYNNWGG
;
A
#
# COMPACT_ATOMS: atom_id res chain seq x y z
N MET A 1 -34.42 21.67 -4.46
CA MET A 1 -33.29 21.12 -3.70
C MET A 1 -32.88 19.81 -4.35
N SER A 2 -31.82 19.83 -5.17
CA SER A 2 -31.30 18.64 -5.85
C SER A 2 -30.42 17.87 -4.86
N HIS A 3 -30.74 16.60 -4.61
CA HIS A 3 -29.86 15.73 -3.84
C HIS A 3 -28.71 15.31 -4.76
N SER A 4 -27.46 15.64 -4.41
CA SER A 4 -26.30 15.07 -5.09
C SER A 4 -26.41 13.53 -5.02
N PRO A 5 -26.26 12.82 -6.15
CA PRO A 5 -26.31 11.36 -6.14
C PRO A 5 -25.17 10.85 -5.25
N ARG A 6 -25.49 9.91 -4.36
CA ARG A 6 -24.46 9.24 -3.55
C ARG A 6 -23.45 8.59 -4.49
N PRO A 7 -22.14 8.67 -4.21
CA PRO A 7 -21.15 7.97 -5.01
C PRO A 7 -21.47 6.47 -5.06
N HIS A 8 -21.40 5.90 -6.25
CA HIS A 8 -21.67 4.48 -6.48
C HIS A 8 -20.48 3.67 -5.97
N PHE A 9 -20.61 3.06 -4.80
CA PHE A 9 -19.60 2.15 -4.25
C PHE A 9 -19.84 0.74 -4.78
N GLN A 10 -18.78 0.11 -5.28
CA GLN A 10 -18.78 -1.28 -5.73
C GLN A 10 -17.92 -2.10 -4.77
N PRO A 11 -18.47 -3.16 -4.16
CA PRO A 11 -17.68 -4.03 -3.30
C PRO A 11 -16.66 -4.83 -4.12
N VAL A 12 -15.45 -4.93 -3.58
CA VAL A 12 -14.31 -5.60 -4.20
C VAL A 12 -13.71 -6.60 -3.22
N LEU A 13 -13.46 -7.82 -3.71
CA LEU A 13 -12.63 -8.81 -3.04
C LEU A 13 -11.28 -8.86 -3.76
N PHE A 14 -10.17 -8.89 -3.01
CA PHE A 14 -8.84 -9.09 -3.57
C PHE A 14 -8.37 -10.52 -3.28
N THR A 15 -8.09 -11.29 -4.33
CA THR A 15 -7.46 -12.60 -4.22
C THR A 15 -5.99 -12.47 -4.60
N ILE A 16 -5.11 -12.51 -3.60
CA ILE A 16 -3.67 -12.25 -3.77
C ILE A 16 -2.90 -13.56 -3.79
N ARG A 17 -2.22 -13.85 -4.91
CA ARG A 17 -1.24 -14.92 -5.02
C ARG A 17 0.13 -14.41 -4.60
N LEU A 18 0.64 -14.95 -3.50
CA LEU A 18 2.01 -14.69 -3.04
C LEU A 18 2.94 -15.69 -3.71
N THR A 19 3.90 -15.19 -4.51
CA THR A 19 4.95 -16.02 -5.09
C THR A 19 6.18 -15.95 -4.20
N ALA A 20 6.70 -17.10 -3.78
CA ALA A 20 7.92 -17.15 -2.98
C ALA A 20 9.14 -16.97 -3.91
N SER A 21 9.88 -15.89 -3.73
CA SER A 21 11.25 -15.79 -4.24
C SER A 21 12.22 -16.26 -3.16
N PRO A 22 13.24 -17.07 -3.47
CA PRO A 22 14.20 -17.57 -2.48
C PRO A 22 15.12 -16.49 -1.91
N LYS A 23 15.15 -15.28 -2.46
CA LYS A 23 16.09 -14.22 -2.04
C LYS A 23 15.46 -13.17 -1.12
N VAL A 24 14.21 -12.79 -1.34
CA VAL A 24 13.50 -11.77 -0.56
C VAL A 24 12.03 -12.17 -0.49
N GLN A 25 11.51 -12.27 0.73
CA GLN A 25 10.10 -12.51 0.99
C GLN A 25 9.49 -11.20 1.51
N PRO A 26 8.77 -10.42 0.67
CA PRO A 26 8.26 -9.11 1.07
C PRO A 26 6.98 -9.22 1.90
N TYR A 27 6.77 -10.35 2.60
CA TYR A 27 5.59 -10.60 3.40
C TYR A 27 5.91 -11.48 4.61
N ALA A 28 5.17 -11.26 5.69
CA ALA A 28 5.29 -11.99 6.94
C ALA A 28 3.93 -12.51 7.39
N TYR A 29 3.88 -13.74 7.91
CA TYR A 29 2.70 -14.29 8.53
C TYR A 29 2.70 -13.97 10.02
N LEU A 30 1.63 -13.35 10.54
CA LEU A 30 1.62 -12.73 11.86
C LEU A 30 0.97 -13.58 12.97
N ALA A 31 0.74 -14.88 12.76
CA ALA A 31 0.01 -15.73 13.71
C ALA A 31 0.46 -15.63 15.18
N SER A 32 1.75 -15.41 15.44
CA SER A 32 2.29 -15.36 16.80
C SER A 32 2.35 -13.97 17.42
N VAL A 33 2.07 -12.91 16.65
CA VAL A 33 2.24 -11.51 17.08
C VAL A 33 1.02 -10.64 16.78
N SER A 34 0.03 -11.15 16.06
CA SER A 34 -1.21 -10.42 15.81
C SER A 34 -1.97 -10.19 17.12
N ASN A 35 -2.59 -9.02 17.23
CA ASN A 35 -3.46 -8.68 18.35
C ASN A 35 -4.72 -9.56 18.39
N TYR A 36 -5.07 -10.18 17.25
CA TYR A 36 -6.21 -11.08 17.11
C TYR A 36 -5.71 -12.48 16.71
N SER A 37 -5.46 -13.33 17.70
CA SER A 37 -4.85 -14.66 17.50
C SER A 37 -5.68 -15.64 16.66
N GLU A 38 -6.98 -15.37 16.50
CA GLU A 38 -7.90 -16.18 15.70
C GLU A 38 -7.78 -15.87 14.18
N GLU A 39 -7.09 -14.78 13.82
CA GLU A 39 -6.95 -14.33 12.43
C GLU A 39 -5.66 -14.84 11.79
N HIS A 40 -5.75 -15.22 10.51
CA HIS A 40 -4.61 -15.66 9.70
C HIS A 40 -4.03 -14.49 8.90
N GLU A 41 -3.45 -13.52 9.60
CA GLU A 41 -2.99 -12.27 9.01
C GLU A 41 -1.63 -12.42 8.31
N VAL A 42 -1.53 -11.86 7.09
CA VAL A 42 -0.28 -11.73 6.34
C VAL A 42 0.01 -10.25 6.11
N LEU A 43 1.12 -9.77 6.66
CA LEU A 43 1.62 -8.42 6.46
C LEU A 43 2.48 -8.35 5.20
N LEU A 44 2.19 -7.37 4.35
CA LEU A 44 2.93 -7.08 3.12
C LEU A 44 3.85 -5.88 3.34
N SER A 45 5.05 -5.90 2.76
CA SER A 45 5.99 -4.78 2.84
C SER A 45 5.44 -3.57 2.08
N VAL A 46 5.67 -2.37 2.61
CA VAL A 46 5.38 -1.12 1.90
C VAL A 46 6.13 -1.10 0.57
N GLY A 47 5.43 -0.70 -0.50
CA GLY A 47 5.98 -0.74 -1.87
C GLY A 47 5.89 -2.10 -2.55
N SER A 48 5.15 -3.06 -1.97
CA SER A 48 4.76 -4.28 -2.68
C SER A 48 3.94 -3.93 -3.92
N VAL A 49 4.30 -4.52 -5.06
CA VAL A 49 3.63 -4.30 -6.34
C VAL A 49 2.95 -5.59 -6.77
N PHE A 50 1.75 -5.45 -7.31
CA PHE A 50 0.92 -6.56 -7.70
C PHE A 50 0.50 -6.42 -9.15
N LYS A 51 0.65 -7.50 -9.92
CA LYS A 51 0.09 -7.61 -11.26
C LYS A 51 -1.36 -8.05 -11.14
N ILE A 52 -2.27 -7.37 -11.82
CA ILE A 52 -3.66 -7.82 -11.96
C ILE A 52 -3.68 -8.92 -13.02
N ASP A 53 -4.10 -10.11 -12.61
CA ASP A 53 -4.18 -11.29 -13.49
C ASP A 53 -5.56 -11.40 -14.14
N GLY A 54 -6.60 -10.87 -13.49
CA GLY A 54 -7.96 -10.89 -14.00
C GLY A 54 -8.98 -10.33 -13.02
N VAL A 55 -10.19 -10.12 -13.52
CA VAL A 55 -11.34 -9.68 -12.72
C VAL A 55 -12.51 -10.59 -13.03
N GLU A 56 -13.12 -11.16 -12.00
CA GLU A 56 -14.34 -11.96 -12.11
C GLU A 56 -15.44 -11.40 -11.21
N LYS A 57 -16.70 -11.71 -11.52
CA LYS A 57 -17.83 -11.46 -10.62
C LYS A 57 -18.17 -12.77 -9.92
N ILE A 58 -18.17 -12.77 -8.59
CA ILE A 58 -18.50 -13.97 -7.79
C ILE A 58 -19.97 -13.97 -7.38
N GLU A 59 -20.54 -12.79 -7.15
CA GLU A 59 -21.95 -12.54 -6.85
C GLU A 59 -22.42 -11.34 -7.67
N ASP A 60 -23.72 -11.05 -7.69
CA ASP A 60 -24.33 -10.04 -8.58
C ASP A 60 -23.64 -8.66 -8.52
N ASN A 61 -22.97 -8.34 -7.40
CA ASN A 61 -22.34 -7.04 -7.18
C ASN A 61 -20.89 -7.07 -6.67
N ILE A 62 -20.27 -8.22 -6.41
CA ILE A 62 -18.88 -8.28 -5.89
C ILE A 62 -17.92 -8.63 -7.03
N SER A 63 -16.97 -7.73 -7.27
CA SER A 63 -15.84 -8.00 -8.19
C SER A 63 -14.67 -8.58 -7.43
N ASN A 64 -14.24 -9.77 -7.81
CA ASN A 64 -13.00 -10.37 -7.33
C ASN A 64 -11.86 -10.00 -8.28
N ILE A 65 -10.87 -9.32 -7.74
CA ILE A 65 -9.66 -8.95 -8.47
C ILE A 65 -8.59 -9.96 -8.10
N HIS A 66 -8.21 -10.77 -9.07
CA HIS A 66 -7.10 -11.71 -8.96
C HIS A 66 -5.80 -10.98 -9.24
N MET A 67 -4.85 -11.10 -8.33
CA MET A 67 -3.59 -10.41 -8.43
C MET A 67 -2.45 -11.26 -7.91
N THR A 68 -1.28 -11.11 -8.53
CA THR A 68 -0.06 -11.80 -8.13
C THR A 68 0.95 -10.78 -7.64
N LEU A 69 1.53 -11.02 -6.46
CA LEU A 69 2.67 -10.25 -5.96
C LEU A 69 3.82 -10.40 -6.95
N SER A 70 4.25 -9.28 -7.53
CA SER A 70 5.34 -9.22 -8.49
C SER A 70 6.68 -9.49 -7.78
N GLY A 71 7.41 -10.49 -8.24
CA GLY A 71 8.77 -10.79 -7.81
C GLY A 71 9.83 -10.41 -8.84
N GLU A 72 11.09 -10.76 -8.58
CA GLU A 72 12.25 -10.44 -9.44
C GLU A 72 12.19 -11.02 -10.88
N GLN A 73 11.20 -11.84 -11.20
CA GLN A 73 11.16 -12.57 -12.46
C GLN A 73 10.57 -11.77 -13.63
N ASP A 74 9.90 -10.65 -13.36
CA ASP A 74 9.22 -9.86 -14.38
C ASP A 74 10.04 -8.60 -14.69
N LYS A 75 11.12 -8.76 -15.47
CA LYS A 75 12.19 -7.75 -15.68
C LYS A 75 11.68 -6.37 -16.13
N GLU A 76 10.58 -6.31 -16.87
CA GLU A 76 9.98 -5.04 -17.27
C GLU A 76 9.27 -4.35 -16.10
N ILE A 77 8.60 -5.13 -15.25
CA ILE A 77 8.00 -4.67 -14.00
C ILE A 77 9.10 -4.31 -13.01
N GLU A 78 10.18 -5.10 -12.89
CA GLU A 78 11.34 -4.73 -12.08
C GLU A 78 11.90 -3.38 -12.51
N LYS A 79 12.07 -3.14 -13.82
CA LYS A 79 12.57 -1.85 -14.32
C LYS A 79 11.62 -0.70 -13.95
N ALA A 80 10.31 -0.89 -14.12
CA ALA A 80 9.33 0.11 -13.72
C ALA A 80 9.33 0.35 -12.20
N ILE A 81 9.43 -0.71 -11.40
CA ILE A 81 9.54 -0.65 -9.94
C ILE A 81 10.84 0.01 -9.52
N SER A 82 11.97 -0.31 -10.14
CA SER A 82 13.27 0.31 -9.87
C SER A 82 13.24 1.79 -10.22
N HIS A 83 12.57 2.19 -11.31
CA HIS A 83 12.38 3.61 -11.62
C HIS A 83 11.51 4.33 -10.57
N LEU A 84 10.44 3.69 -10.07
CA LEU A 84 9.62 4.23 -9.00
C LEU A 84 10.40 4.31 -7.68
N LYS A 85 11.09 3.22 -7.30
CA LYS A 85 11.93 3.13 -6.11
C LYS A 85 13.13 4.06 -6.16
N ALA A 86 13.71 4.36 -7.32
CA ALA A 86 14.79 5.33 -7.45
C ALA A 86 14.34 6.76 -7.09
N GLY A 87 13.06 7.09 -7.30
CA GLY A 87 12.49 8.37 -6.88
C GLY A 87 12.04 8.40 -5.43
N ILE A 88 11.75 7.24 -4.85
CA ILE A 88 11.36 7.09 -3.44
C ILE A 88 12.64 7.06 -2.59
N GLY A 89 13.59 6.18 -2.91
CA GLY A 89 14.76 5.86 -2.09
C GLY A 89 14.75 4.38 -1.71
N GLU A 90 15.86 3.84 -1.19
CA GLU A 90 15.91 2.44 -0.74
C GLU A 90 15.05 2.18 0.52
N SER A 91 14.72 3.22 1.28
CA SER A 91 13.85 3.10 2.45
C SER A 91 12.40 2.94 2.02
N SER A 92 11.82 1.78 2.29
CA SER A 92 10.40 1.48 2.14
C SER A 92 9.54 2.12 3.26
N SER A 93 9.96 3.24 3.85
CA SER A 93 9.14 3.89 4.88
C SER A 93 8.01 4.69 4.23
N LEU A 94 6.87 4.79 4.92
CA LEU A 94 5.76 5.63 4.49
C LEU A 94 6.19 7.09 4.32
N LEU A 95 7.16 7.56 5.11
CA LEU A 95 7.71 8.89 5.03
C LEU A 95 8.40 9.15 3.69
N THR A 96 9.20 8.18 3.24
CA THR A 96 9.89 8.25 1.96
C THR A 96 8.89 8.28 0.80
N PHE A 97 7.80 7.51 0.91
CA PHE A 97 6.73 7.54 -0.07
C PHE A 97 5.94 8.86 -0.04
N ALA A 98 5.69 9.43 1.15
CA ALA A 98 5.06 10.73 1.30
C ALA A 98 5.90 11.85 0.64
N GLY A 99 7.22 11.85 0.85
CA GLY A 99 8.12 12.80 0.18
C GLY A 99 8.07 12.69 -1.35
N PHE A 100 8.10 11.47 -1.88
CA PHE A 100 7.96 11.23 -3.32
C PHE A 100 6.64 11.74 -3.90
N LEU A 101 5.53 11.57 -3.18
CA LEU A 101 4.22 12.08 -3.61
C LEU A 101 4.14 13.60 -3.51
N LEU A 102 4.77 14.20 -2.49
CA LEU A 102 4.84 15.64 -2.31
C LEU A 102 5.58 16.29 -3.48
N ASP A 103 6.71 15.72 -3.91
CA ASP A 103 7.49 16.18 -5.08
C ASP A 103 6.68 16.13 -6.39
N ARG A 104 5.61 15.33 -6.43
CA ARG A 104 4.70 15.20 -7.58
C ARG A 104 3.42 16.01 -7.47
N GLY A 105 3.25 16.76 -6.39
CA GLY A 105 2.03 17.55 -6.13
C GLY A 105 0.82 16.71 -5.75
N GLU A 106 1.00 15.46 -5.32
CA GLU A 106 -0.05 14.53 -4.91
C GLU A 106 -0.51 14.80 -3.46
N TYR A 107 -0.81 16.07 -3.14
CA TYR A 107 -1.01 16.56 -1.76
C TYR A 107 -2.09 15.80 -0.98
N ALA A 108 -3.20 15.44 -1.64
CA ALA A 108 -4.28 14.68 -1.00
C ALA A 108 -3.84 13.27 -0.56
N ASN A 109 -2.88 12.67 -1.26
CA ASN A 109 -2.32 11.36 -0.88
C ASN A 109 -1.24 11.50 0.19
N VAL A 110 -0.46 12.59 0.16
CA VAL A 110 0.49 12.96 1.23
C VAL A 110 -0.23 13.15 2.56
N GLU A 111 -1.35 13.89 2.56
CA GLU A 111 -2.16 14.13 3.75
C GLU A 111 -2.64 12.83 4.38
N LYS A 112 -3.15 11.89 3.57
CA LYS A 112 -3.58 10.56 4.05
C LYS A 112 -2.45 9.78 4.70
N ILE A 113 -1.25 9.79 4.11
CA ILE A 113 -0.09 9.09 4.68
C ILE A 113 0.31 9.73 6.00
N CYS A 114 0.36 11.06 6.05
CA CYS A 114 0.67 11.80 7.28
C CYS A 114 -0.34 11.51 8.39
N THR A 115 -1.64 11.41 8.08
CA THR A 115 -2.69 11.02 9.05
C THR A 115 -2.48 9.60 9.58
N ILE A 116 -2.12 8.65 8.71
CA ILE A 116 -1.81 7.28 9.13
C ILE A 116 -0.57 7.27 10.04
N MET A 117 0.46 8.04 9.69
CA MET A 117 1.69 8.13 10.48
C MET A 117 1.46 8.79 11.84
N ASP A 118 0.76 9.92 11.93
CA ASP A 118 0.43 10.60 13.19
C ASP A 118 -0.39 9.70 14.14
N ALA A 119 -1.31 8.90 13.59
CA ALA A 119 -2.09 7.94 14.37
C ALA A 119 -1.27 6.71 14.83
N SER A 120 -0.17 6.38 14.13
CA SER A 120 0.60 5.14 14.35
C SER A 120 1.90 5.36 15.12
N LEU A 121 2.46 6.56 15.08
CA LEU A 121 3.74 6.89 15.71
C LEU A 121 3.58 7.29 17.17
N PRO A 122 4.53 6.93 18.06
CA PRO A 122 4.57 7.46 19.41
C PRO A 122 4.75 8.98 19.42
N ASN A 123 4.17 9.69 20.39
CA ASN A 123 4.24 11.15 20.52
C ASN A 123 5.67 11.78 20.55
N ASN A 124 6.72 10.98 20.70
CA ASN A 124 8.11 11.43 20.74
C ASN A 124 8.95 10.84 19.59
N ASP A 125 8.29 10.35 18.54
CA ASP A 125 8.95 9.81 17.37
C ASP A 125 9.59 10.93 16.53
N PRO A 126 10.87 10.83 16.16
CA PRO A 126 11.55 11.85 15.36
C PRO A 126 10.92 12.05 13.97
N GLU A 127 10.19 11.06 13.43
CA GLU A 127 9.51 11.17 12.13
C GLU A 127 8.30 12.11 12.18
N LEU A 128 7.71 12.37 13.36
CA LEU A 128 6.58 13.29 13.51
C LEU A 128 6.93 14.72 13.07
N ALA A 129 8.18 15.16 13.29
CA ALA A 129 8.63 16.47 12.86
C ALA A 129 8.55 16.63 11.32
N VAL A 130 8.84 15.55 10.58
CA VAL A 130 8.76 15.54 9.12
C VAL A 130 7.30 15.47 8.65
N VAL A 131 6.47 14.69 9.34
CA VAL A 131 5.01 14.63 9.11
C VAL A 131 4.38 16.01 9.23
N TYR A 132 4.66 16.73 10.32
CA TYR A 132 4.11 18.08 10.54
C TYR A 132 4.63 19.12 9.54
N ASN A 133 5.89 19.01 9.12
CA ASN A 133 6.43 19.87 8.07
C ASN A 133 5.70 19.66 6.73
N ASN A 134 5.39 18.40 6.39
CA ASN A 134 4.69 18.05 5.15
C ASN A 134 3.20 18.42 5.16
N TRP A 135 2.59 18.61 6.34
CA TRP A 135 1.22 19.15 6.49
C TRP A 135 1.14 20.69 6.43
N GLY A 136 2.20 21.40 6.83
CA GLY A 136 2.18 22.85 7.00
C GLY A 136 2.66 23.67 5.81
N GLY A 137 2.93 23.03 4.66
CA GLY A 137 3.41 23.66 3.42
C GLY A 137 2.31 24.21 2.53
#